data_AF-A0A929SG20-F1
#
_entry.id   AF-A0A929SG20-F1
#
_cell.length_a   1.000
_cell.length_b   1.000
_cell.length_c   1.000
_cell.angle_alpha   90.00
_cell.angle_beta   90.00
_cell.angle_gamma   90.00
#
_symmetry.space_group_name_H-M   'P 1'
#
loop_
_entity.id
_entity.type
_entity.pdbx_description
1 polymer ?
#
loop_
_entity_poly.entity_id
_entity_poly.type
_entity_poly.pdbx_seq_one_letter_code
_entity_poly.pdbx_strand_id
1 'polypeptide(L)'
;MRIALGSDRNGLDYKNRIIAHLKELGHEPVDVGTRENIPCDTPVFAAKAAKLVASGDCKYGILLCATGTGMVMAANKVKGILCGLGYADLVTEYMRKHNDANMIAFGQKHMGYEDVEHRVDIFLNTDFIGGHHAPRVQQVRDLEEGKEIRQTPIMNPNWK
;
A
#
# COMPACT_ATOMS: atom_id res chain seq x y z
N MET A 1 -9.20 9.09 -9.20
CA MET A 1 -8.78 7.74 -9.65
C MET A 1 -9.44 6.68 -8.79
N ARG A 2 -9.53 5.42 -9.24
CA ARG A 2 -10.09 4.30 -8.45
C ARG A 2 -9.08 3.78 -7.45
N ILE A 3 -9.46 3.69 -6.17
CA ILE A 3 -8.58 3.31 -5.05
C ILE A 3 -9.28 2.24 -4.22
N ALA A 4 -8.66 1.07 -4.06
CA ALA A 4 -9.23 -0.01 -3.26
C ALA A 4 -8.98 0.24 -1.77
N LEU A 5 -10.00 0.06 -0.93
CA LEU A 5 -9.87 0.15 0.53
C LEU A 5 -10.35 -1.12 1.20
N GLY A 6 -9.59 -1.59 2.19
CA GLY A 6 -9.93 -2.76 2.99
C GLY A 6 -9.48 -2.63 4.43
N SER A 7 -10.29 -3.13 5.37
CA SER A 7 -9.93 -3.17 6.78
C SER A 7 -10.51 -4.40 7.48
N ASP A 8 -9.92 -4.79 8.62
CA ASP A 8 -10.67 -5.54 9.63
C ASP A 8 -11.47 -4.55 10.50
N ARG A 9 -12.13 -5.05 11.55
CA ARG A 9 -12.86 -4.19 12.50
C ARG A 9 -11.98 -3.15 13.18
N ASN A 10 -10.69 -3.44 13.38
CA ASN A 10 -9.78 -2.55 14.10
C ASN A 10 -9.29 -1.38 13.24
N GLY A 11 -9.48 -1.44 11.92
CA GLY A 11 -9.19 -0.32 10.99
C GLY A 11 -10.44 0.35 10.40
N LEU A 12 -11.64 -0.03 10.86
CA LEU A 12 -12.91 0.36 10.24
C LEU A 12 -13.17 1.87 10.30
N ASP A 13 -12.89 2.50 11.44
CA ASP A 13 -13.12 3.94 11.62
C ASP A 13 -12.25 4.75 10.65
N TYR A 14 -10.95 4.49 10.63
CA TYR A 14 -10.03 5.21 9.76
C TYR A 14 -10.31 4.92 8.28
N LYS A 15 -10.69 3.68 7.93
CA LYS A 15 -11.13 3.35 6.55
C LYS A 15 -12.27 4.25 6.11
N ASN A 16 -13.30 4.40 6.94
CA ASN A 16 -14.49 5.19 6.59
C ASN A 16 -14.17 6.67 6.45
N ARG A 17 -13.29 7.20 7.31
CA ARG A 17 -12.83 8.59 7.23
C ARG A 17 -11.98 8.82 5.97
N ILE A 18 -11.05 7.92 5.64
CA ILE A 18 -10.28 7.98 4.39
C ILE A 18 -11.19 7.89 3.16
N ILE A 19 -12.25 7.04 3.19
CA ILE A 19 -13.23 7.01 2.10
C ILE A 19 -13.87 8.39 1.87
N ALA A 20 -14.19 9.13 2.94
CA ALA A 20 -14.72 10.48 2.83
C ALA A 20 -13.67 11.45 2.24
N HIS A 21 -12.45 11.46 2.81
CA HIS A 21 -11.32 12.27 2.32
C HIS A 21 -11.04 12.05 0.84
N LEU A 22 -10.97 10.79 0.39
CA LEU A 22 -10.74 10.47 -1.02
C LEU A 22 -11.84 10.98 -1.94
N LYS A 23 -13.11 10.98 -1.49
CA LYS A 23 -14.21 11.56 -2.27
C LYS A 23 -14.07 13.07 -2.39
N GLU A 24 -13.65 13.75 -1.33
CA GLU A 24 -13.40 15.20 -1.33
C GLU A 24 -12.27 15.57 -2.30
N LEU A 25 -11.25 14.72 -2.42
CA LEU A 25 -10.18 14.85 -3.42
C LEU A 25 -10.58 14.44 -4.85
N GLY A 26 -11.84 14.10 -5.10
CA GLY A 26 -12.33 13.69 -6.42
C GLY A 26 -11.83 12.30 -6.86
N HIS A 27 -11.51 11.42 -5.91
CA HIS A 27 -11.20 10.01 -6.18
C HIS A 27 -12.42 9.11 -6.01
N GLU A 28 -12.33 7.89 -6.51
CA GLU A 28 -13.39 6.89 -6.46
C GLU A 28 -12.96 5.74 -5.53
N PRO A 29 -13.29 5.81 -4.24
CA PRO A 29 -12.94 4.74 -3.30
C PRO A 29 -13.80 3.48 -3.52
N VAL A 30 -13.14 2.33 -3.62
CA VAL A 30 -13.74 0.99 -3.75
C VAL A 30 -13.58 0.24 -2.42
N ASP A 31 -14.61 0.27 -1.58
CA ASP A 31 -14.60 -0.40 -0.28
C ASP A 31 -14.87 -1.91 -0.40
N VAL A 32 -13.88 -2.75 -0.09
CA VAL A 32 -14.04 -4.22 -0.09
C VAL A 32 -14.45 -4.79 1.28
N GLY A 33 -14.70 -3.90 2.25
CA GLY A 33 -15.03 -4.21 3.63
C GLY A 33 -13.81 -4.23 4.56
N THR A 34 -13.99 -4.51 5.85
CA THR A 34 -15.27 -4.76 6.52
C THR A 34 -16.14 -3.51 6.57
N ARG A 35 -17.44 -3.69 6.77
CA ARG A 35 -18.43 -2.61 6.96
C ARG A 35 -19.03 -2.60 8.37
N GLU A 36 -18.71 -3.62 9.15
CA GLU A 36 -19.29 -3.85 10.46
C GLU A 36 -18.18 -4.05 11.49
N ASN A 37 -18.42 -3.57 12.71
CA ASN A 37 -17.50 -3.70 13.84
C ASN A 37 -17.66 -5.07 14.53
N ILE A 38 -17.52 -6.13 13.75
CA ILE A 38 -17.58 -7.52 14.23
C ILE A 38 -16.24 -8.23 13.97
N PRO A 39 -15.85 -9.22 14.81
CA PRO A 39 -14.66 -10.01 14.57
C PRO A 39 -14.62 -10.57 13.15
N CYS A 40 -13.47 -10.42 12.48
CA CYS A 40 -13.27 -10.83 11.10
C CYS A 40 -11.77 -10.96 10.79
N ASP A 41 -11.46 -11.67 9.71
CA ASP A 41 -10.10 -12.03 9.36
C ASP A 41 -9.47 -11.00 8.42
N THR A 42 -8.43 -10.33 8.92
CA THR A 42 -7.61 -9.34 8.19
C THR A 42 -7.23 -9.81 6.76
N PRO A 43 -6.72 -11.05 6.54
CA PRO A 43 -6.28 -11.47 5.20
C PRO A 43 -7.37 -11.46 4.12
N VAL A 44 -8.65 -11.64 4.49
CA VAL A 44 -9.77 -11.64 3.55
C VAL A 44 -9.88 -10.29 2.84
N PHE A 45 -9.79 -9.20 3.60
CA PHE A 45 -9.94 -7.84 3.06
C PHE A 45 -8.67 -7.37 2.35
N ALA A 46 -7.50 -7.70 2.90
CA ALA A 46 -6.22 -7.45 2.24
C ALA A 46 -6.17 -8.07 0.84
N ALA A 47 -6.51 -9.36 0.72
CA ALA A 47 -6.48 -10.08 -0.55
C ALA A 47 -7.50 -9.54 -1.56
N LYS A 48 -8.70 -9.14 -1.11
CA LYS A 48 -9.71 -8.54 -2.01
C LYS A 48 -9.23 -7.23 -2.62
N ALA A 49 -8.74 -6.30 -1.80
CA ALA A 49 -8.23 -5.02 -2.29
C ALA A 49 -6.98 -5.21 -3.17
N ALA A 50 -6.06 -6.08 -2.74
CA ALA A 50 -4.86 -6.43 -3.48
C ALA A 50 -5.18 -6.99 -4.88
N LYS A 51 -6.20 -7.85 -5.01
CA LYS A 51 -6.61 -8.37 -6.33
C LYS A 51 -7.11 -7.28 -7.28
N LEU A 52 -7.84 -6.28 -6.77
CA LEU A 52 -8.31 -5.13 -7.59
C LEU A 52 -7.14 -4.27 -8.06
N VAL A 53 -6.11 -4.09 -7.22
CA VAL A 53 -4.90 -3.35 -7.60
C VAL A 53 -4.07 -4.15 -8.60
N ALA A 54 -3.85 -5.43 -8.34
CA ALA A 54 -3.08 -6.31 -9.22
C ALA A 54 -3.72 -6.48 -10.61
N SER A 55 -5.06 -6.46 -10.70
CA SER A 55 -5.77 -6.54 -11.98
C SER A 55 -5.81 -5.22 -12.75
N GLY A 56 -5.39 -4.11 -12.14
CA GLY A 56 -5.51 -2.77 -12.70
C GLY A 56 -6.92 -2.15 -12.60
N ASP A 57 -7.85 -2.79 -11.88
CA ASP A 57 -9.19 -2.22 -11.63
C ASP A 57 -9.13 -0.98 -10.72
N CYS A 58 -8.20 -1.01 -9.76
CA CYS A 58 -7.83 0.12 -8.92
C CYS A 58 -6.36 0.47 -9.15
N LYS A 59 -6.02 1.77 -9.22
CA LYS A 59 -4.63 2.21 -9.40
C LYS A 59 -3.80 1.96 -8.13
N TYR A 60 -4.41 2.19 -6.98
CA TYR A 60 -3.78 2.08 -5.67
C TYR A 60 -4.68 1.37 -4.66
N GLY A 61 -4.09 0.90 -3.56
CA GLY A 61 -4.81 0.32 -2.44
C GLY A 61 -4.39 0.88 -1.09
N ILE A 62 -5.35 1.05 -0.18
CA ILE A 62 -5.14 1.51 1.19
C ILE A 62 -5.76 0.50 2.15
N LEU A 63 -4.95 -0.04 3.07
CA LEU A 63 -5.36 -1.09 4.00
C LEU A 63 -5.23 -0.66 5.46
N LEU A 64 -6.17 -1.07 6.30
CA LEU A 64 -6.16 -0.66 7.70
C LEU A 64 -6.47 -1.83 8.65
N CYS A 65 -5.66 -1.98 9.69
CA CYS A 65 -6.03 -2.82 10.84
C CYS A 65 -5.49 -2.19 12.13
N ALA A 66 -5.38 -2.98 13.20
CA ALA A 66 -4.79 -2.49 14.45
C ALA A 66 -3.36 -1.94 14.26
N THR A 67 -2.48 -2.69 13.58
CA THR A 67 -1.06 -2.34 13.40
C THR A 67 -0.66 -2.08 11.94
N GLY A 68 -1.50 -2.45 10.98
CA GLY A 68 -1.19 -2.48 9.56
C GLY A 68 -0.30 -3.64 9.11
N THR A 69 0.46 -4.28 10.00
CA THR A 69 1.43 -5.34 9.64
C THR A 69 0.78 -6.55 8.99
N GLY A 70 -0.33 -7.05 9.55
CA GLY A 70 -1.07 -8.17 8.98
C GLY A 70 -1.61 -7.89 7.59
N MET A 71 -2.00 -6.64 7.33
CA MET A 71 -2.44 -6.19 6.01
C MET A 71 -1.30 -6.24 4.99
N VAL A 72 -0.13 -5.70 5.35
CA VAL A 72 1.08 -5.75 4.50
C VAL A 72 1.46 -7.19 4.17
N MET A 73 1.53 -8.07 5.17
CA MET A 73 1.92 -9.46 4.97
C MET A 73 0.95 -10.19 4.02
N ALA A 74 -0.35 -9.99 4.18
CA ALA A 74 -1.36 -10.65 3.35
C ALA A 74 -1.43 -10.06 1.92
N ALA A 75 -1.38 -8.73 1.78
CA ALA A 75 -1.45 -8.07 0.48
C ALA A 75 -0.27 -8.46 -0.43
N ASN A 76 0.96 -8.51 0.11
CA ASN A 76 2.17 -8.91 -0.60
C ASN A 76 2.20 -10.41 -0.98
N LYS A 77 1.18 -11.21 -0.65
CA LYS A 77 1.03 -12.58 -1.20
C LYS A 77 0.30 -12.61 -2.54
N VAL A 78 -0.30 -11.50 -2.96
CA VAL A 78 -0.91 -11.36 -4.28
C VAL A 78 0.16 -10.86 -5.25
N LYS A 79 0.39 -11.61 -6.33
CA LYS A 79 1.38 -11.24 -7.36
C LYS A 79 1.11 -9.85 -7.91
N GLY A 80 2.17 -9.07 -8.10
CA GLY A 80 2.13 -7.71 -8.61
C GLY A 80 1.95 -6.64 -7.53
N ILE A 81 1.77 -7.03 -6.26
CA ILE A 81 1.57 -6.10 -5.14
C ILE A 81 2.88 -5.77 -4.44
N LEU A 82 3.08 -4.47 -4.27
CA LEU A 82 4.16 -3.87 -3.50
C LEU A 82 3.51 -3.00 -2.43
N CYS A 83 3.27 -3.60 -1.27
CA CYS A 83 2.62 -2.95 -0.13
C CYS A 83 3.64 -2.63 0.98
N GLY A 84 3.62 -1.40 1.48
CA GLY A 84 4.40 -0.98 2.64
C GLY A 84 3.55 -0.53 3.83
N LEU A 85 4.19 -0.28 4.97
CA LEU A 85 3.56 0.29 6.16
C LEU A 85 3.85 1.80 6.24
N GLY A 86 2.82 2.64 6.27
CA GLY A 86 2.93 4.10 6.30
C GLY A 86 3.17 4.69 7.69
N TYR A 87 4.33 4.40 8.30
CA TYR A 87 4.61 4.79 9.70
C TYR A 87 5.32 6.15 9.86
N ALA A 88 5.82 6.74 8.77
CA ALA A 88 6.48 8.04 8.76
C ALA A 88 6.35 8.71 7.39
N ASP A 89 6.34 10.03 7.35
CA ASP A 89 6.05 10.82 6.15
C ASP A 89 7.11 10.61 5.07
N LEU A 90 8.39 10.76 5.43
CA LEU A 90 9.52 10.53 4.53
C LEU A 90 9.57 9.08 4.01
N VAL A 91 9.21 8.12 4.87
CA VAL A 91 9.17 6.71 4.47
C VAL A 91 8.01 6.46 3.49
N THR A 92 6.88 7.12 3.69
CA THR A 92 5.73 7.05 2.78
C THR A 92 6.05 7.63 1.41
N GLU A 93 6.77 8.74 1.36
CA GLU A 93 7.28 9.32 0.12
C GLU A 93 8.24 8.35 -0.59
N TYR A 94 9.24 7.80 0.11
CA TYR A 94 10.17 6.83 -0.47
C TYR A 94 9.53 5.49 -0.82
N MET A 95 8.42 5.13 -0.18
CA MET A 95 7.61 3.98 -0.57
C MET A 95 7.15 4.09 -2.03
N ARG A 96 6.75 5.30 -2.46
CA ARG A 96 6.44 5.58 -3.86
C ARG A 96 7.69 5.83 -4.69
N LYS A 97 8.53 6.80 -4.31
CA LYS A 97 9.70 7.22 -5.11
C LYS A 97 10.64 6.07 -5.42
N HIS A 98 10.94 5.21 -4.44
CA HIS A 98 11.99 4.20 -4.57
C HIS A 98 11.45 2.79 -4.80
N ASN A 99 10.25 2.48 -4.32
CA ASN A 99 9.75 1.10 -4.33
C ASN A 99 8.57 0.89 -5.27
N ASP A 100 8.10 1.97 -5.93
CA ASP A 100 6.90 1.96 -6.77
C ASP A 100 5.72 1.22 -6.09
N ALA A 101 5.56 1.41 -4.78
CA ALA A 101 4.53 0.72 -4.03
C ALA A 101 3.14 1.09 -4.54
N ASN A 102 2.33 0.09 -4.87
CA ASN A 102 0.96 0.29 -5.34
C ASN A 102 -0.08 0.12 -4.22
N MET A 103 0.36 -0.24 -3.01
CA MET A 103 -0.49 -0.28 -1.83
C MET A 103 0.23 0.25 -0.59
N ILE A 104 -0.55 0.80 0.34
CA ILE A 104 -0.08 1.27 1.65
C ILE A 104 -1.01 0.75 2.75
N ALA A 105 -0.44 0.41 3.90
CA ALA A 105 -1.19 -0.01 5.07
C ALA A 105 -0.92 0.87 6.29
N PHE A 106 -1.91 0.96 7.17
CA PHE A 106 -1.86 1.75 8.40
C PHE A 106 -2.37 0.98 9.62
N GLY A 107 -1.86 1.34 10.79
CA GLY A 107 -2.25 0.81 12.08
C GLY A 107 -3.06 1.81 12.88
N GLN A 108 -4.39 1.67 12.88
CA GLN A 108 -5.30 2.61 13.56
C GLN A 108 -5.06 2.71 15.07
N LYS A 109 -4.50 1.67 15.72
CA LYS A 109 -4.22 1.72 17.18
C LYS A 109 -2.89 2.38 17.53
N HIS A 110 -2.04 2.67 16.53
CA HIS A 110 -0.66 3.12 16.75
C HIS A 110 -0.29 4.38 15.97
N MET A 111 -1.23 4.95 15.21
CA MET A 111 -1.01 6.14 14.40
C MET A 111 -2.19 7.09 14.60
N GLY A 112 -1.90 8.38 14.76
CA GLY A 112 -2.95 9.41 14.76
C GLY A 112 -3.61 9.51 13.40
N TYR A 113 -4.91 9.84 13.36
CA TYR A 113 -5.63 9.92 12.09
C TYR A 113 -5.06 11.00 11.16
N GLU A 114 -4.73 12.19 11.69
CA GLU A 114 -4.20 13.30 10.90
C GLU A 114 -2.91 12.90 10.17
N ASP A 115 -2.02 12.18 10.88
CA ASP A 115 -0.83 11.60 10.28
C ASP A 115 -1.16 10.57 9.17
N VAL A 116 -2.17 9.72 9.39
CA VAL A 116 -2.59 8.71 8.41
C VAL A 116 -3.16 9.36 7.16
N GLU A 117 -4.05 10.34 7.33
CA GLU A 117 -4.64 11.13 6.24
C GLU A 117 -3.56 11.86 5.45
N HIS A 118 -2.64 12.55 6.14
CA HIS A 118 -1.51 13.21 5.51
C HIS A 118 -0.63 12.24 4.70
N ARG A 119 -0.37 11.05 5.23
CA ARG A 119 0.41 10.01 4.54
C ARG A 119 -0.34 9.40 3.36
N VAL A 120 -1.67 9.33 3.40
CA VAL A 120 -2.47 8.99 2.21
C VAL A 120 -2.21 10.03 1.11
N ASP A 121 -2.21 11.31 1.44
CA ASP A 121 -1.93 12.37 0.46
C ASP A 121 -0.51 12.29 -0.10
N ILE A 122 0.50 12.08 0.76
CA ILE A 122 1.88 11.86 0.30
C ILE A 122 1.92 10.69 -0.68
N PHE A 123 1.33 9.55 -0.31
CA PHE A 123 1.35 8.35 -1.12
C PHE A 123 0.69 8.55 -2.50
N LEU A 124 -0.46 9.24 -2.54
CA LEU A 124 -1.19 9.45 -3.80
C LEU A 124 -0.56 10.50 -4.72
N ASN A 125 0.15 11.47 -4.16
CA ASN A 125 0.78 12.57 -4.90
C ASN A 125 2.28 12.35 -5.20
N THR A 126 2.85 11.22 -4.81
CA THR A 126 4.26 10.91 -5.05
C THR A 126 4.42 9.94 -6.22
N ASP A 127 5.17 10.38 -7.23
CA ASP A 127 5.51 9.57 -8.40
C ASP A 127 6.76 8.71 -8.16
N PHE A 128 6.80 7.56 -8.85
CA PHE A 128 7.98 6.70 -8.90
C PHE A 128 9.07 7.35 -9.76
N ILE A 129 10.30 7.43 -9.25
CA ILE A 129 11.38 8.16 -9.94
C ILE A 129 12.20 7.27 -10.89
N GLY A 130 12.00 5.94 -10.85
CA GLY A 130 12.73 5.03 -11.72
C GLY A 130 14.24 5.02 -11.44
N GLY A 131 15.03 5.19 -12.50
CA GLY A 131 16.50 5.20 -12.42
C GLY A 131 17.05 3.92 -11.80
N HIS A 132 17.96 4.08 -10.83
CA HIS A 132 18.61 2.93 -10.16
C HIS A 132 17.67 2.13 -9.25
N HIS A 133 16.44 2.60 -9.01
CA HIS A 133 15.42 1.89 -8.25
C HIS A 133 14.63 0.89 -9.11
N ALA A 134 14.42 1.18 -10.40
CA ALA A 134 13.63 0.32 -11.29
C ALA A 134 14.15 -1.13 -11.39
N PRO A 135 15.47 -1.39 -11.48
CA PRO A 135 15.98 -2.76 -11.43
C PRO A 135 15.67 -3.49 -10.12
N ARG A 136 15.64 -2.79 -8.98
CA ARG A 136 15.34 -3.38 -7.67
C ARG A 136 13.86 -3.73 -7.56
N VAL A 137 12.99 -2.86 -8.05
CA VAL A 137 11.55 -3.14 -8.16
C VAL A 137 11.31 -4.37 -9.04
N GLN A 138 12.00 -4.46 -10.18
CA GLN A 138 11.91 -5.63 -11.06
C GLN A 138 12.38 -6.91 -10.36
N GLN A 139 13.47 -6.87 -9.60
CA GLN A 139 13.93 -8.02 -8.81
C GLN A 139 12.90 -8.49 -7.78
N VAL A 140 12.19 -7.58 -7.11
CA VAL A 140 11.09 -7.96 -6.20
C VAL A 140 9.98 -8.69 -6.96
N ARG A 141 9.62 -8.22 -8.16
CA ARG A 141 8.64 -8.91 -9.01
C ARG A 141 9.14 -10.27 -9.49
N ASP A 142 10.42 -10.38 -9.81
CA ASP A 142 11.03 -11.65 -10.23
C ASP A 142 10.99 -12.71 -9.11
N LEU A 143 11.06 -12.30 -7.82
CA LEU A 143 10.85 -13.20 -6.68
C LEU A 143 9.44 -13.82 -6.66
N GLU A 144 8.41 -13.10 -7.13
CA GLU A 144 7.03 -13.61 -7.19
C GLU A 144 6.87 -14.75 -8.21
N GLU A 145 7.77 -14.80 -9.19
CA GLU A 145 7.84 -15.83 -10.23
C GLU A 145 8.82 -16.96 -9.88
N GLY A 146 9.50 -16.87 -8.73
CA GLY A 146 10.50 -17.85 -8.29
C GLY A 146 11.79 -17.80 -9.11
N LYS A 147 12.07 -16.67 -9.78
CA LYS A 147 13.32 -16.48 -10.53
C LYS A 147 14.50 -16.26 -9.59
N GLU A 148 15.68 -16.69 -10.01
CA GLU A 148 16.93 -16.33 -9.35
C GLU A 148 17.21 -14.84 -9.57
N ILE A 149 17.37 -14.08 -8.48
CA ILE A 149 17.79 -12.68 -8.51
C ILE A 149 19.29 -12.57 -8.26
N ARG A 150 19.95 -11.61 -8.90
CA ARG A 150 21.39 -11.36 -8.76
C ARG A 150 21.63 -9.91 -8.40
N GLN A 151 22.69 -9.66 -7.65
CA GLN A 151 23.14 -8.31 -7.37
C GLN A 151 23.34 -7.54 -8.69
N THR A 152 22.66 -6.41 -8.83
CA THR A 152 22.88 -5.53 -9.99
C THR A 152 24.34 -5.05 -9.94
N PRO A 153 25.11 -5.15 -11.04
CA PRO A 153 26.48 -4.66 -11.08
C PRO A 153 26.55 -3.22 -10.59
N ILE A 154 27.57 -2.89 -9.80
CA ILE A 154 27.77 -1.51 -9.31
C ILE A 154 28.10 -0.63 -10.52
N MET A 155 27.10 0.05 -11.04
CA MET A 155 27.22 0.90 -12.24
C MET A 155 27.97 2.21 -11.93
N ASN A 156 27.91 2.68 -10.69
CA ASN A 156 28.67 3.83 -10.21
C ASN A 156 28.99 3.67 -8.71
N PRO A 157 30.27 3.57 -8.31
CA PRO A 157 30.66 3.43 -6.91
C PRO A 157 30.34 4.66 -6.04
N ASN A 158 29.96 5.78 -6.67
CA ASN A 158 29.57 7.02 -5.98
C ASN A 158 28.04 7.20 -5.82
N TRP A 159 27.22 6.23 -6.22
CA TRP A 159 25.81 6.22 -5.84
C TRP A 159 25.71 5.96 -4.33
N LYS A 160 25.61 7.05 -3.55
CA LYS A 160 25.29 7.03 -2.12
C LYS A 160 23.82 6.74 -1.90
#